data_AF-A0A974YUK4-F1
#
_entry.id   AF-A0A974YUK4-F1
#
_cell.length_a   1.000
_cell.length_b   1.000
_cell.length_c   1.000
_cell.angle_alpha   90.00
_cell.angle_beta   90.00
_cell.angle_gamma   90.00
#
_symmetry.space_group_name_H-M   'P 1'
#
loop_
_entity.id
_entity.type
_entity.pdbx_description
1 polymer ?
#
loop_
_entity_poly.entity_id
_entity_poly.type
_entity_poly.pdbx_seq_one_letter_code
_entity_poly.pdbx_strand_id
1 'polypeptide(L)' 'MTANDVYNVAKALSSEELTKLCNMLNSNVKNKKEVNKQTRKRIILPEFTKDDAIKYLIENHFSKKREA' A
#
# COMPACT_ATOMS: atom_id res chain seq x y z
N MET A 1 20.30 9.63 10.50
CA MET A 1 19.62 10.87 10.07
C MET A 1 18.12 10.61 10.14
N THR A 2 17.38 11.49 10.78
CA THR A 2 15.91 11.44 10.85
C THR A 2 15.30 12.03 9.57
N ALA A 3 14.00 11.80 9.33
CA ALA A 3 13.30 12.39 8.18
C ALA A 3 13.40 13.92 8.17
N ASN A 4 13.43 14.53 9.36
CA ASN A 4 13.59 15.97 9.52
C ASN A 4 14.97 16.45 9.08
N ASP A 5 16.03 15.71 9.43
CA ASP A 5 17.41 16.04 9.02
C ASP A 5 17.56 15.97 7.50
N VAL A 6 16.98 14.93 6.87
CA VAL A 6 17.00 14.76 5.42
C VAL A 6 16.24 15.90 4.72
N TYR A 7 15.09 16.30 5.26
CA TYR A 7 14.32 17.42 4.73
C TYR A 7 15.08 18.75 4.82
N ASN A 8 15.72 19.02 5.96
CA ASN A 8 16.49 20.25 6.15
C ASN A 8 17.68 20.32 5.18
N VAL A 9 18.36 19.19 4.95
CA VAL A 9 19.44 19.11 3.95
C VAL A 9 18.89 19.34 2.54
N ALA A 10 17.80 18.69 2.15
CA ALA A 10 17.20 18.88 0.83
C ALA A 10 16.70 20.31 0.59
N LYS A 11 16.19 20.97 1.64
CA LYS A 11 15.73 22.36 1.60
C LYS A 11 16.88 23.36 1.45
N ALA A 12 18.08 23.01 1.88
CA ALA A 12 19.27 23.85 1.75
C ALA A 12 19.94 23.76 0.37
N LEU A 13 19.54 22.80 -0.48
CA LEU A 13 20.05 22.66 -1.84
C LEU A 13 19.49 23.75 -2.77
N SER A 14 20.27 24.14 -3.77
CA SER A 14 19.76 24.94 -4.87
C SER A 14 18.74 24.14 -5.70
N SER A 15 17.88 24.83 -6.46
CA SER A 15 16.87 24.19 -7.31
C SER A 15 17.47 23.23 -8.34
N GLU A 16 18.65 23.56 -8.86
CA GLU A 16 19.39 22.73 -9.81
C GLU A 16 19.92 21.46 -9.16
N GLU A 17 20.54 21.56 -7.99
CA GLU A 17 21.06 20.42 -7.23
C GLU A 17 19.94 19.50 -6.74
N LEU A 18 18.82 20.07 -6.31
CA LEU A 18 17.64 19.31 -5.92
C LEU A 18 17.08 18.51 -7.11
N THR A 19 17.03 19.13 -8.29
CA THR A 19 16.60 18.47 -9.52
C THR A 19 17.56 17.33 -9.89
N LYS A 20 18.87 17.57 -9.79
CA LYS A 20 19.90 16.55 -10.05
C LYS A 20 19.81 15.38 -9.07
N LEU A 21 19.61 15.67 -7.78
CA LEU A 21 19.40 14.66 -6.74
C LEU A 21 18.15 13.83 -7.02
N CYS A 22 17.01 14.48 -7.32
CA CYS A 22 15.77 13.80 -7.70
C CYS A 22 15.98 12.88 -8.91
N ASN A 23 16.70 13.33 -9.94
CA ASN A 23 17.00 12.53 -11.12
C ASN A 23 17.87 11.31 -10.78
N MET A 24 18.89 11.47 -9.92
CA MET A 24 19.76 10.37 -9.45
C MET A 24 19.02 9.35 -8.58
N LEU A 25 18.12 9.81 -7.70
CA LEU A 25 17.29 8.91 -6.90
C LEU A 25 16.29 8.15 -7.77
N ASN A 26 15.65 8.84 -8.72
CA ASN A 26 14.68 8.23 -9.61
C ASN A 26 15.30 7.23 -10.60
N SER A 27 16.53 7.44 -11.06
CA SER A 27 17.23 6.45 -11.91
C SER A 27 17.51 5.16 -11.16
N ASN A 28 17.96 5.26 -9.91
CA ASN A 28 18.18 4.09 -9.04
C ASN A 28 16.88 3.34 -8.70
N VAL A 29 15.77 4.06 -8.53
CA VAL A 29 14.45 3.44 -8.29
C VAL A 29 13.90 2.78 -9.56
N LYS A 30 14.11 3.36 -10.74
CA LYS A 30 13.71 2.76 -12.03
C LYS A 30 14.47 1.47 -12.32
N ASN A 31 15.76 1.41 -11.99
CA ASN A 31 16.57 0.19 -12.15
C ASN A 31 16.14 -0.96 -11.23
N LYS A 32 15.39 -0.67 -10.14
CA LYS A 32 14.76 -1.69 -9.28
C LYS A 32 13.41 -2.20 -9.79
N LYS A 33 12.89 -1.70 -10.93
CA LYS A 33 11.55 -2.05 -11.46
C LYS A 33 11.48 -3.36 -12.26
N GLU A 34 12.48 -4.23 -12.16
CA GLU A 34 12.27 -5.66 -12.36
C GLU A 34 11.67 -6.30 -11.08
N VAL A 35 10.72 -5.63 -10.45
CA VAL A 35 9.83 -6.31 -9.51
C VAL A 35 8.93 -7.18 -10.37
N ASN A 36 9.37 -8.43 -10.53
CA ASN A 36 8.67 -9.53 -11.19
C ASN A 36 7.16 -9.33 -11.14
N LYS A 37 6.54 -8.89 -12.25
CA LYS A 37 5.09 -8.69 -12.38
C LYS A 37 4.29 -9.96 -12.03
N GLN A 38 4.97 -11.11 -12.00
CA GLN A 38 4.47 -12.43 -11.58
C GLN A 38 4.14 -12.53 -10.09
N THR A 39 4.66 -11.65 -9.22
CA THR A 39 4.39 -11.69 -7.76
C THR A 39 3.13 -10.96 -7.34
N ARG A 40 2.54 -10.12 -8.21
CA ARG A 40 1.20 -9.57 -7.98
C ARG A 40 0.17 -10.60 -8.41
N LYS A 41 0.11 -11.74 -7.71
CA LYS A 41 -1.10 -12.57 -7.71
C LYS A 41 -2.22 -11.61 -7.29
N ARG A 42 -3.11 -11.22 -8.22
CA ARG A 42 -4.36 -10.58 -7.84
C ARG A 42 -4.97 -11.55 -6.85
N ILE A 43 -5.10 -11.15 -5.60
CA ILE A 43 -5.89 -11.92 -4.64
C ILE A 43 -7.30 -11.85 -5.22
N ILE A 44 -7.71 -12.92 -5.90
CA ILE A 44 -9.09 -13.10 -6.31
C ILE A 44 -9.81 -13.27 -4.99
N LEU A 45 -10.41 -12.18 -4.51
CA LEU A 45 -11.30 -12.25 -3.38
C LEU A 45 -12.45 -13.18 -3.80
N PRO A 46 -12.87 -14.12 -2.93
CA PRO A 46 -14.05 -14.93 -3.19
C PRO A 46 -15.21 -14.00 -3.54
N GLU A 47 -15.94 -14.31 -4.61
CA GLU A 47 -17.12 -13.55 -4.97
C GLU A 47 -18.18 -13.82 -3.91
N PHE A 48 -18.48 -12.82 -3.08
CA PHE A 48 -19.46 -12.96 -2.00
C PHE A 48 -20.85 -13.08 -2.61
N THR A 49 -21.43 -14.28 -2.52
CA THR A 49 -22.71 -14.59 -3.15
C THR A 49 -23.90 -14.17 -2.26
N LYS A 50 -25.11 -14.18 -2.83
CA LYS A 50 -26.34 -13.92 -2.06
C LYS A 50 -26.53 -14.94 -0.93
N ASP A 51 -26.16 -16.19 -1.16
CA ASP A 51 -26.29 -17.25 -0.16
C ASP A 51 -25.31 -17.04 1.00
N ASP A 52 -24.10 -16.57 0.70
CA ASP A 52 -23.13 -16.16 1.72
C ASP A 52 -23.65 -14.99 2.57
N ALA A 53 -24.34 -14.04 1.94
CA ALA A 53 -24.98 -12.92 2.64
C ALA A 53 -26.08 -13.39 3.61
N ILE A 54 -26.95 -14.28 3.15
CA ILE A 54 -28.04 -14.85 3.96
C ILE A 54 -27.45 -15.64 5.14
N LYS A 55 -26.45 -16.48 4.88
CA LYS A 55 -25.75 -17.24 5.92
C LYS A 55 -25.09 -16.34 6.96
N TYR A 56 -24.36 -15.31 6.51
CA TYR A 56 -23.70 -14.35 7.40
C TYR A 56 -24.70 -13.61 8.31
N LEU A 57 -25.83 -13.18 7.75
CA LEU A 57 -26.91 -12.52 8.50
C LEU A 57 -27.48 -13.45 9.58
N ILE A 58 -27.77 -14.70 9.24
CA ILE A 58 -28.27 -15.69 10.21
C ILE A 58 -27.26 -15.88 11.33
N GLU A 59 -26.01 -16.16 11.02
CA GLU A 59 -24.97 -16.47 12.01
C GLU A 59 -24.67 -15.31 12.95
N ASN A 60 -24.61 -14.07 12.44
CA ASN A 60 -24.14 -12.93 13.21
C ASN A 60 -25.24 -12.08 13.83
N HIS A 61 -26.42 -12.00 13.22
CA HIS A 61 -27.51 -11.14 13.67
C HIS A 61 -28.67 -11.91 14.33
N PHE A 62 -28.97 -13.13 13.88
CA PHE A 62 -30.11 -13.90 14.40
C PHE A 62 -29.71 -15.00 15.38
N SER A 63 -28.58 -15.67 15.13
CA SER A 63 -28.07 -16.78 15.94
C SER A 63 -27.13 -16.34 17.06
N LYS A 64 -26.75 -15.06 17.10
CA LYS A 64 -26.02 -14.48 18.24
C LYS A 64 -26.99 -14.44 19.42
N LYS A 65 -27.07 -15.56 20.16
CA LYS A 65 -27.68 -15.58 21.48
C LYS A 65 -27.11 -14.39 22.24
N ARG A 66 -27.99 -13.50 22.68
CA ARG A 66 -27.64 -12.50 23.69
C ARG A 66 -27.16 -13.29 24.90
N GLU A 67 -25.86 -13.47 25.04
CA GLU A 67 -25.28 -13.73 26.35
C GLU A 67 -25.53 -12.44 27.14
N ALA A 68 -26.57 -12.51 27.96
CA ALA A 68 -26.88 -11.57 29.02
C ALA A 68 -26.04 -11.92 30.25
#